data_AF-A0A5N5KNG8-F1
#
_entry.id   AF-A0A5N5KNG8-F1
#
_cell.length_a   1.000
_cell.length_b   1.000
_cell.length_c   1.000
_cell.angle_alpha   90.00
_cell.angle_beta   90.00
_cell.angle_gamma   90.00
#
_symmetry.space_group_name_H-M   'P 1'
#
loop_
_entity.id
_entity.type
_entity.pdbx_description
1 polymer ?
#
loop_
_entity_poly.entity_id
_entity_poly.type
_entity_poly.pdbx_seq_one_letter_code
_entity_poly.pdbx_strand_id
1 'polypeptide(L)'
;MAVGKARKKYNVPYPTLYAVKSENKEAKLFNCVQNAMKFIGKPLMHATLACMSSGFTGSCLAGFGFLDKIHVDHVEFMGMGMSLPPLASLACPYAASEIAILKSRGSASDARLAAAHEQMRSAEEDAAEWKRKYDIAVREIKAALEKVAASSFEKDFQEMQEMMQQLKFEKEKTEVLLKEKDEILKAKDDEIEMKGKEHEKMKSEFQKLEIERLAQIERAQRHVESLYSNWDLFPPKTIKDPEAKKPEDWDDKEYIPDPEDKKPEGYEDIPKEIPDPAAKKPEDWDDEEDGEWTAPTISNTEYKGPWKPKKIKNPNYQGKWKAQIAHKLLQNTYKPTGLEAC
;
A
#
# COMPACT_ATOMS: atom_id res chain seq x y z
N MET A 1 39.52 8.32 38.47
CA MET A 1 39.20 7.10 37.71
C MET A 1 40.34 6.85 36.71
N ALA A 2 40.92 5.65 36.66
CA ALA A 2 41.93 5.32 35.65
C ALA A 2 41.32 5.31 34.23
N VAL A 3 42.03 5.84 33.24
CA VAL A 3 41.59 5.97 31.83
C VAL A 3 41.07 4.65 31.25
N GLY A 4 41.67 3.51 31.62
CA GLY A 4 41.22 2.18 31.19
C GLY A 4 39.80 1.81 31.67
N LYS A 5 39.42 2.20 32.90
CA LYS A 5 38.06 1.97 33.43
C LYS A 5 37.04 2.87 32.71
N ALA A 6 37.42 4.11 32.39
CA ALA A 6 36.57 5.03 31.62
C ALA A 6 36.34 4.53 30.19
N ARG A 7 37.36 4.00 29.52
CA ARG A 7 37.23 3.43 28.16
C ARG A 7 36.25 2.27 28.09
N LYS A 8 36.26 1.37 29.08
CA LYS A 8 35.29 0.26 29.18
C LYS A 8 33.87 0.76 29.43
N LYS A 9 33.69 1.75 30.32
CA LYS A 9 32.37 2.31 30.65
C LYS A 9 31.71 3.01 29.45
N TYR A 10 32.53 3.67 28.61
CA TYR A 10 32.06 4.47 27.47
C TYR A 10 32.24 3.79 26.11
N ASN A 11 32.63 2.52 26.10
CA ASN A 11 32.85 1.70 24.90
C ASN A 11 33.70 2.39 23.81
N VAL A 12 34.80 3.05 24.20
CA VAL A 12 35.72 3.73 23.27
C VAL A 12 36.96 2.85 23.03
N PRO A 13 37.09 2.20 21.86
CA PRO A 13 38.21 1.31 21.55
C PRO A 13 39.53 2.08 21.36
N TYR A 14 40.66 1.42 21.62
CA TYR A 14 41.99 1.93 21.28
C TYR A 14 42.22 1.74 19.77
N PRO A 15 42.83 2.68 19.01
CA PRO A 15 43.65 3.82 19.44
C PRO A 15 42.91 5.16 19.65
N THR A 16 41.58 5.20 19.53
CA THR A 16 40.81 6.45 19.60
C THR A 16 40.98 7.16 20.96
N LEU A 17 41.41 8.43 20.94
CA LEU A 17 41.74 9.22 22.14
C LEU A 17 40.56 10.04 22.68
N TYR A 18 39.67 10.48 21.79
CA TYR A 18 38.52 11.34 22.11
C TYR A 18 37.23 10.70 21.62
N ALA A 19 36.18 10.79 22.41
CA ALA A 19 34.86 10.35 21.99
C ALA A 19 34.22 11.44 21.10
N VAL A 20 33.65 11.02 19.96
CA VAL A 20 32.91 11.90 19.05
C VAL A 20 31.50 12.13 19.61
N LYS A 21 31.05 13.38 19.64
CA LYS A 21 29.75 13.76 20.26
C LYS A 21 28.53 13.14 19.59
N SER A 22 28.65 12.73 18.31
CA SER A 22 27.57 12.08 17.56
C SER A 22 27.34 10.63 17.98
N GLU A 23 28.36 9.95 18.51
CA GLU A 23 28.33 8.50 18.77
C GLU A 23 28.08 8.16 20.24
N ASN A 24 28.31 9.09 21.17
CA ASN A 24 28.10 8.85 22.60
C ASN A 24 27.57 10.08 23.33
N LYS A 25 26.39 9.95 23.97
CA LYS A 25 25.72 11.04 24.71
C LYS A 25 26.58 11.58 25.87
N GLU A 26 27.52 10.78 26.39
CA GLU A 26 28.43 11.16 27.48
C GLU A 26 29.84 11.56 27.01
N ALA A 27 30.05 11.82 25.71
CA ALA A 27 31.35 12.16 25.13
C ALA A 27 32.04 13.38 25.80
N LYS A 28 31.26 14.37 26.26
CA LYS A 28 31.79 15.54 26.98
C LYS A 28 32.46 15.15 28.31
N LEU A 29 31.88 14.19 29.05
CA LEU A 29 32.39 13.76 30.35
C LEU A 29 33.67 12.92 30.18
N PHE A 30 33.71 12.03 29.20
CA PHE A 30 34.91 11.24 28.87
C PHE A 30 36.09 12.14 28.45
N ASN A 31 35.84 13.11 27.57
CA ASN A 31 36.89 14.04 27.10
C ASN A 31 37.42 14.93 28.24
N CYS A 32 36.57 15.29 29.20
CA CYS A 32 37.00 15.99 30.43
C CYS A 32 37.97 15.14 31.26
N VAL A 33 37.66 13.85 31.48
CA VAL A 33 38.53 12.91 32.21
C VAL A 33 39.85 12.68 31.47
N GLN A 34 39.84 12.59 30.14
CA GLN A 34 41.07 12.50 29.33
C GLN A 34 41.95 13.75 29.50
N ASN A 35 41.35 14.93 29.50
CA ASN A 35 42.09 16.19 29.65
C ASN A 35 42.65 16.38 31.06
N ALA A 36 41.93 15.93 32.10
CA ALA A 36 42.44 15.92 33.47
C ALA A 36 43.67 15.00 33.62
N MET A 37 43.68 13.85 32.93
CA MET A 37 44.82 12.93 32.96
C MET A 37 46.01 13.43 32.11
N LYS A 38 45.78 14.25 31.07
CA LYS A 38 46.85 14.90 30.28
C LYS A 38 47.72 15.86 31.12
N PHE A 39 47.17 16.45 32.18
CA PHE A 39 47.93 17.30 33.11
C PHE A 39 48.70 16.50 34.17
N ILE A 40 48.22 15.31 34.52
CA ILE A 40 48.83 14.45 35.55
C ILE A 40 49.93 13.54 34.94
N GLY A 41 49.93 13.36 33.62
CA GLY A 41 50.83 12.45 32.89
C GLY A 41 52.00 13.11 32.14
N LYS A 42 52.58 14.20 32.63
CA LYS A 42 53.90 14.66 32.14
C LYS A 42 54.99 14.19 33.11
N PRO A 43 55.88 13.28 32.71
CA PRO A 43 57.01 12.90 33.52
C PRO A 43 58.02 14.05 33.59
N LEU A 44 58.33 14.43 34.82
CA LEU A 44 59.48 15.17 35.30
C LEU A 44 60.78 14.65 34.64
N MET A 45 61.19 15.24 33.50
CA MET A 45 62.55 15.18 32.96
C MET A 45 62.77 16.42 32.08
N HIS A 46 63.86 17.17 32.33
CA HIS A 46 64.32 18.41 31.68
C HIS A 46 63.92 19.73 32.37
N ALA A 47 64.60 20.03 33.49
CA ALA A 47 65.05 21.38 33.83
C ALA A 47 66.13 21.32 34.94
N THR A 48 67.23 20.62 34.68
CA THR A 48 68.45 20.65 35.52
C THR A 48 69.69 20.70 34.65
N LEU A 49 69.79 21.68 33.74
CA LEU A 49 71.08 22.19 33.26
C LEU A 49 70.88 23.49 32.47
N ALA A 50 71.25 24.62 33.08
CA ALA A 50 71.65 25.91 32.49
C ALA A 50 71.11 27.08 33.33
N CYS A 51 71.80 27.38 34.44
CA CYS A 51 72.02 28.74 34.93
C CYS A 51 73.09 28.71 36.03
N MET A 52 74.29 28.25 35.67
CA MET A 52 75.53 28.65 36.33
C MET A 52 76.22 29.65 35.42
N SER A 53 75.78 30.91 35.44
CA SER A 53 76.58 32.09 35.08
C SER A 53 75.73 33.37 35.14
N SER A 54 75.39 33.80 36.36
CA SER A 54 75.38 35.21 36.78
C SER A 54 74.69 35.27 38.13
N GLY A 55 75.49 35.33 39.19
CA GLY A 55 74.97 35.60 40.52
C GLY A 55 74.41 37.01 40.60
N PHE A 56 73.28 37.16 41.29
CA PHE A 56 73.21 38.10 42.39
C PHE A 56 72.14 37.60 43.37
N THR A 57 72.57 37.38 44.59
CA THR A 57 71.80 36.89 45.73
C THR A 57 70.80 37.94 46.20
N GLY A 58 69.56 37.54 46.46
CA GLY A 58 68.54 38.38 47.07
C GLY A 58 67.29 37.57 47.41
N SER A 59 67.23 37.10 48.65
CA SER A 59 66.28 36.13 49.20
C SER A 59 64.83 36.65 49.27
N CYS A 60 63.89 35.86 48.78
CA CYS A 60 62.52 35.84 49.28
C CYS A 60 62.47 34.87 50.48
N LEU A 61 61.85 35.25 51.60
CA LEU A 61 60.66 34.58 52.13
C LEU A 61 60.21 35.19 53.46
N ALA A 62 58.89 35.31 53.54
CA ALA A 62 58.08 35.72 54.67
C ALA A 62 58.10 34.71 55.83
N GLY A 63 57.76 35.17 57.04
CA GLY A 63 57.20 34.30 58.06
C GLY A 63 57.24 34.78 59.52
N PHE A 64 56.12 35.36 59.97
CA PHE A 64 55.50 35.23 61.31
C PHE A 64 56.12 35.86 62.58
N GLY A 65 55.24 36.54 63.34
CA GLY A 65 55.26 36.65 64.82
C GLY A 65 55.48 38.07 65.36
N PHE A 66 54.46 38.90 65.58
CA PHE A 66 53.69 39.09 66.84
C PHE A 66 54.44 39.79 68.00
N LEU A 67 53.84 40.88 68.51
CA LEU A 67 54.13 41.69 69.72
C LEU A 67 55.52 42.37 69.73
N ASP A 68 55.67 43.68 69.93
CA ASP A 68 55.18 44.37 71.13
C ASP A 68 55.02 45.88 70.94
N LYS A 69 54.18 46.41 71.83
CA LYS A 69 53.66 47.77 71.90
C LYS A 69 54.36 48.44 73.08
N ILE A 70 55.18 49.47 72.86
CA ILE A 70 55.60 50.38 73.95
C ILE A 70 55.49 51.83 73.48
N HIS A 71 54.41 52.46 73.93
CA HIS A 71 54.32 53.89 74.25
C HIS A 71 55.36 54.22 75.32
N VAL A 72 56.10 55.32 75.19
CA VAL A 72 56.48 56.13 76.35
C VAL A 72 56.43 57.61 75.96
N ASP A 73 55.48 58.29 76.59
CA ASP A 73 55.30 59.72 76.69
C ASP A 73 56.43 60.38 77.53
N HIS A 74 56.72 61.64 77.17
CA HIS A 74 56.93 62.78 78.07
C HIS A 74 57.85 62.65 79.30
N VAL A 75 58.97 63.38 79.31
CA VAL A 75 59.55 63.96 80.53
C VAL A 75 60.02 65.40 80.24
N GLU A 76 59.26 66.36 80.75
CA GLU A 76 59.75 67.70 81.07
C GLU A 76 60.60 67.64 82.35
N PHE A 77 61.69 68.41 82.41
CA PHE A 77 62.28 68.81 83.69
C PHE A 77 62.84 70.24 83.59
N MET A 78 62.14 71.18 84.25
CA MET A 78 62.63 72.51 84.60
C MET A 78 63.73 72.43 85.67
N GLY A 79 64.67 73.39 85.70
CA GLY A 79 65.30 73.79 86.96
C GLY A 79 66.74 74.33 86.91
N MET A 80 66.85 75.66 86.76
CA MET A 80 67.72 76.61 87.50
C MET A 80 69.26 76.45 87.57
N GLY A 81 69.97 77.59 87.42
CA GLY A 81 70.97 77.99 88.41
C GLY A 81 72.44 78.19 87.98
N MET A 82 72.71 79.26 87.22
CA MET A 82 73.85 80.22 87.29
C MET A 82 75.29 79.83 87.72
N SER A 83 76.24 80.41 86.93
CA SER A 83 77.54 81.04 87.31
C SER A 83 78.75 80.09 87.56
N LEU A 84 79.98 80.26 87.01
CA LEU A 84 80.71 81.29 86.24
C LEU A 84 81.96 80.61 85.56
N PRO A 85 82.73 81.26 84.66
CA PRO A 85 83.68 80.67 83.70
C PRO A 85 85.15 80.71 84.21
N PRO A 86 86.21 80.26 83.47
CA PRO A 86 86.79 81.08 82.38
C PRO A 86 87.55 80.32 81.26
N LEU A 87 87.86 81.06 80.18
CA LEU A 87 89.02 80.88 79.29
C LEU A 87 89.09 79.65 78.35
N ALA A 88 88.87 80.01 77.08
CA ALA A 88 89.82 79.79 75.99
C ALA A 88 89.99 78.38 75.39
N SER A 89 89.70 78.34 74.09
CA SER A 89 90.56 77.74 73.07
C SER A 89 90.69 76.23 73.09
N LEU A 90 89.95 75.57 72.19
CA LEU A 90 90.48 74.68 71.15
C LEU A 90 89.30 74.11 70.37
N ALA A 91 88.86 74.83 69.34
CA ALA A 91 88.13 74.20 68.25
C ALA A 91 89.07 73.16 67.62
N CYS A 92 88.67 71.89 67.62
CA CYS A 92 89.34 70.86 66.83
C CYS A 92 88.74 70.93 65.40
N PRO A 93 89.48 71.41 64.38
CA PRO A 93 88.95 71.54 63.02
C PRO A 93 88.69 70.19 62.33
N TYR A 94 89.19 69.09 62.90
CA TYR A 94 89.13 67.77 62.30
C TYR A 94 87.73 67.13 62.37
N ALA A 95 87.08 67.14 63.54
CA ALA A 95 85.74 66.58 63.73
C ALA A 95 84.65 67.36 62.95
N ALA A 96 84.79 68.69 62.83
CA ALA A 96 83.89 69.51 62.02
C ALA A 96 83.99 69.20 60.52
N SER A 97 85.21 68.88 60.03
CA SER A 97 85.44 68.53 58.63
C SER A 97 84.87 67.16 58.24
N GLU A 98 84.97 66.16 59.12
CA GLU A 98 84.39 64.83 58.87
C GLU A 98 82.85 64.85 58.91
N ILE A 99 82.26 65.60 59.85
CA ILE A 99 80.80 65.80 59.89
C ILE A 99 80.31 66.51 58.62
N ALA A 100 81.07 67.48 58.10
CA ALA A 100 80.74 68.15 56.84
C ALA A 100 80.79 67.18 55.64
N ILE A 101 81.80 66.31 55.56
CA ILE A 101 81.93 65.29 54.51
C ILE A 101 80.81 64.22 54.62
N LEU A 102 80.46 63.78 55.82
CA LEU A 102 79.36 62.85 56.02
C LEU A 102 78.01 63.48 55.66
N LYS A 103 77.81 64.76 56.00
CA LYS A 103 76.61 65.51 55.61
C LYS A 103 76.52 65.70 54.09
N SER A 104 77.63 65.93 53.40
CA SER A 104 77.65 66.02 51.93
C SER A 104 77.47 64.66 51.25
N ARG A 105 77.93 63.57 51.86
CA ARG A 105 77.68 62.20 51.37
C ARG A 105 76.23 61.77 51.61
N GLY A 106 75.65 62.15 52.76
CA GLY A 106 74.24 61.97 53.09
C GLY A 106 73.32 62.73 52.12
N SER A 107 73.61 64.00 51.85
CA SER A 107 72.83 64.77 50.87
C SER A 107 72.95 64.21 49.44
N ALA A 108 74.11 63.65 49.08
CA ALA A 108 74.30 62.97 47.79
C ALA A 108 73.55 61.63 47.70
N SER A 109 73.45 60.86 48.79
CA SER A 109 72.62 59.64 48.82
C SER A 109 71.13 59.96 48.80
N ASP A 110 70.70 61.02 49.51
CA ASP A 110 69.31 61.47 49.52
C ASP A 110 68.89 61.96 48.12
N ALA A 111 69.76 62.67 47.41
CA ALA A 111 69.52 63.08 46.03
C ALA A 111 69.40 61.88 45.08
N ARG A 112 70.20 60.82 45.27
CA ARG A 112 70.10 59.57 44.49
C ARG A 112 68.81 58.80 44.80
N LEU A 113 68.40 58.76 46.06
CA LEU A 113 67.16 58.12 46.47
C LEU A 113 65.95 58.87 45.91
N ALA A 114 65.97 60.21 45.94
CA ALA A 114 64.94 61.04 45.31
C ALA A 114 64.87 60.82 43.79
N ALA A 115 66.02 60.75 43.10
CA ALA A 115 66.07 60.43 41.67
C ALA A 115 65.54 59.03 41.38
N ALA A 116 65.88 58.03 42.19
CA ALA A 116 65.37 56.67 42.04
C ALA A 116 63.85 56.59 42.28
N HIS A 117 63.33 57.29 43.30
CA HIS A 117 61.89 57.38 43.55
C HIS A 117 61.13 58.09 42.42
N GLU A 118 61.72 59.10 41.79
CA GLU A 118 61.11 59.76 40.62
C GLU A 118 61.08 58.83 39.40
N GLN A 119 62.16 58.08 39.15
CA GLN A 119 62.19 57.08 38.09
C GLN A 119 61.16 55.96 38.34
N MET A 120 61.00 55.51 39.59
CA MET A 120 59.97 54.55 39.96
C MET A 120 58.55 55.09 39.75
N ARG A 121 58.26 56.33 40.19
CA ARG A 121 56.95 56.96 39.97
C ARG A 121 56.65 57.16 38.49
N SER A 122 57.63 57.61 37.69
CA SER A 122 57.48 57.72 36.24
C SER A 122 57.17 56.37 35.59
N ALA A 123 57.86 55.29 36.01
CA ALA A 123 57.60 53.95 35.49
C ALA A 123 56.21 53.40 35.89
N GLU A 124 55.73 53.72 37.10
CA GLU A 124 54.39 53.37 37.56
C GLU A 124 53.31 54.15 36.78
N GLU A 125 53.53 55.43 36.50
CA GLU A 125 52.64 56.26 35.70
C GLU A 125 52.56 55.75 34.25
N ASP A 126 53.69 55.44 33.63
CA ASP A 126 53.74 54.82 32.30
C ASP A 126 52.99 53.49 32.29
N ALA A 127 53.20 52.62 33.28
CA ALA A 127 52.48 51.35 33.40
C ALA A 127 50.97 51.55 33.57
N ALA A 128 50.55 52.56 34.33
CA ALA A 128 49.15 52.91 34.49
C ALA A 128 48.53 53.46 33.19
N GLU A 129 49.29 54.24 32.42
CA GLU A 129 48.85 54.71 31.09
C GLU A 129 48.70 53.56 30.10
N TRP A 130 49.66 52.64 30.04
CA TRP A 130 49.57 51.43 29.21
C TRP A 130 48.39 50.56 29.60
N LYS A 131 48.11 50.41 30.90
CA LYS A 131 46.92 49.72 31.38
C LYS A 131 45.63 50.39 30.92
N ARG A 132 45.53 51.72 31.03
CA ARG A 132 44.36 52.47 30.52
C ARG A 132 44.18 52.29 29.01
N LYS A 133 45.26 52.37 28.23
CA LYS A 133 45.23 52.15 26.77
C LYS A 133 44.77 50.72 26.44
N TYR A 134 45.28 49.72 27.16
CA TYR A 134 44.86 48.33 27.02
C TYR A 134 43.38 48.13 27.39
N ASP A 135 42.92 48.69 28.51
CA ASP A 135 41.53 48.59 28.96
C ASP A 135 40.55 49.29 28.00
N ILE A 136 40.98 50.35 27.32
CA ILE A 136 40.20 50.98 26.24
C ILE A 136 40.13 50.05 25.03
N ALA A 137 41.28 49.54 24.55
CA ALA A 137 41.33 48.64 23.41
C ALA A 137 40.50 47.36 23.62
N VAL A 138 40.55 46.77 24.82
CA VAL A 138 39.74 45.59 25.19
C VAL A 138 38.25 45.92 25.18
N ARG A 139 37.85 47.10 25.68
CA ARG A 139 36.44 47.53 25.64
C ARG A 139 35.94 47.74 24.22
N GLU A 140 36.76 48.32 23.34
CA GLU A 140 36.41 48.50 21.94
C GLU A 140 36.24 47.17 21.22
N ILE A 141 37.17 46.23 21.40
CA ILE A 141 37.08 44.88 20.83
C ILE A 141 35.85 44.15 21.37
N LYS A 142 35.58 44.24 22.68
CA LYS A 142 34.40 43.63 23.30
C LYS A 142 33.10 44.22 22.74
N ALA A 143 33.02 45.54 22.61
CA ALA A 143 31.85 46.21 22.04
C ALA A 143 31.65 45.87 20.55
N ALA A 144 32.73 45.74 19.79
CA ALA A 144 32.67 45.28 18.40
C ALA A 144 32.16 43.83 18.30
N LEU A 145 32.64 42.94 19.18
CA LEU A 145 32.21 41.54 19.22
C LEU A 145 30.73 41.40 19.62
N GLU A 146 30.26 42.15 20.61
CA GLU A 146 28.85 42.16 21.02
C GLU A 146 27.94 42.69 19.91
N LYS A 147 28.36 43.72 19.18
CA LYS A 147 27.62 44.21 18.00
C LYS A 147 27.55 43.18 16.89
N VAL A 148 28.66 42.50 16.61
CA VAL A 148 28.69 41.41 15.62
C VAL A 148 27.74 40.28 16.06
N ALA A 149 27.80 39.87 17.33
CA ALA A 149 26.91 38.85 17.88
C ALA A 149 25.42 39.24 17.84
N ALA A 150 25.07 40.48 18.24
CA ALA A 150 23.71 41.00 18.17
C ALA A 150 23.21 41.10 16.73
N SER A 151 24.06 41.58 15.80
CA SER A 151 23.71 41.67 14.39
C SER A 151 23.56 40.30 13.72
N SER A 152 24.30 39.29 14.19
CA SER A 152 24.19 37.91 13.72
C SER A 152 22.87 37.29 14.17
N PHE A 153 22.53 37.43 15.46
CA PHE A 153 21.29 36.87 16.01
C PHE A 153 20.03 37.47 15.36
N GLU A 154 20.00 38.78 15.14
CA GLU A 154 18.88 39.44 14.47
C GLU A 154 18.71 38.94 13.03
N LYS A 155 19.82 38.74 12.31
CA LYS A 155 19.81 38.16 10.96
C LYS A 155 19.31 36.71 10.97
N ASP A 156 19.81 35.88 11.88
CA ASP A 156 19.38 34.47 12.00
C ASP A 156 17.88 34.37 12.33
N PHE A 157 17.36 35.27 13.17
CA PHE A 157 15.95 35.34 13.51
C PHE A 157 15.10 35.77 12.30
N GLN A 158 15.54 36.80 11.57
CA GLN A 158 14.88 37.29 10.37
C GLN A 158 14.86 36.22 9.27
N GLU A 159 15.98 35.54 9.01
CA GLU A 159 16.09 34.45 8.05
C GLU A 159 15.16 33.27 8.42
N MET A 160 15.08 32.91 9.70
CA MET A 160 14.17 31.87 10.17
C MET A 160 12.70 32.26 10.00
N GLN A 161 12.35 33.54 10.21
CA GLN A 161 11.00 34.04 9.97
C GLN A 161 10.65 34.02 8.47
N GLU A 162 11.56 34.46 7.61
CA GLU A 162 11.38 34.44 6.16
C GLU A 162 11.27 33.01 5.64
N MET A 163 12.09 32.09 6.13
CA MET A 163 11.97 30.66 5.83
C MET A 163 10.60 30.11 6.26
N MET A 164 10.11 30.48 7.45
CA MET A 164 8.78 30.05 7.90
C MET A 164 7.67 30.61 6.99
N GLN A 165 7.78 31.87 6.56
CA GLN A 165 6.84 32.47 5.61
C GLN A 165 6.89 31.80 4.24
N GLN A 166 8.08 31.48 3.75
CA GLN A 166 8.26 30.75 2.49
C GLN A 166 7.64 29.36 2.58
N LEU A 167 7.89 28.61 3.65
CA LEU A 167 7.28 27.29 3.87
C LEU A 167 5.75 27.37 3.94
N LYS A 168 5.19 28.44 4.54
CA LYS A 168 3.75 28.67 4.55
C LYS A 168 3.21 28.91 3.14
N PHE A 169 3.87 29.75 2.36
CA PHE A 169 3.49 30.04 0.98
C PHE A 169 3.61 28.81 0.07
N GLU A 170 4.69 28.04 0.20
CA GLU A 170 4.88 26.78 -0.52
C GLU A 170 3.80 25.77 -0.15
N LYS A 171 3.49 25.64 1.15
CA LYS A 171 2.38 24.78 1.61
C LYS A 171 1.05 25.21 0.98
N GLU A 172 0.72 26.50 1.03
CA GLU A 172 -0.52 27.02 0.45
C GLU A 172 -0.57 26.80 -1.07
N LYS A 173 0.54 27.03 -1.78
CA LYS A 173 0.67 26.74 -3.21
C LYS A 173 0.44 25.25 -3.51
N THR A 174 1.01 24.35 -2.71
CA THR A 174 0.78 22.91 -2.87
C THR A 174 -0.64 22.51 -2.53
N GLU A 175 -1.27 23.18 -1.56
CA GLU A 175 -2.67 22.94 -1.17
C GLU A 175 -3.63 23.38 -2.27
N VAL A 176 -3.40 24.55 -2.88
CA VAL A 176 -4.17 25.04 -4.03
C VAL A 176 -4.01 24.10 -5.23
N LEU A 177 -2.79 23.69 -5.56
CA LEU A 177 -2.54 22.72 -6.64
C LEU A 177 -3.19 21.36 -6.36
N LEU A 178 -3.26 20.94 -5.10
CA LEU A 178 -3.93 19.70 -4.71
C LEU A 178 -5.44 19.82 -4.89
N LYS A 179 -6.04 20.94 -4.46
CA LYS A 179 -7.47 21.23 -4.69
C LYS A 179 -7.83 21.26 -6.17
N GLU A 180 -7.02 21.91 -6.99
CA GLU A 180 -7.23 21.95 -8.45
C GLU A 180 -7.14 20.54 -9.07
N LYS A 181 -6.17 19.71 -8.64
CA LYS A 181 -6.08 18.32 -9.08
C LYS A 181 -7.28 17.49 -8.64
N ASP A 182 -7.78 17.68 -7.43
CA ASP A 182 -8.96 16.98 -6.92
C ASP A 182 -10.22 17.37 -7.71
N GLU A 183 -10.36 18.64 -8.10
CA GLU A 183 -11.44 19.11 -8.99
C GLU A 183 -11.33 18.49 -10.40
N ILE A 184 -10.12 18.40 -10.97
CA ILE A 184 -9.89 17.74 -12.26
C ILE A 184 -10.21 16.24 -12.18
N LEU A 185 -9.80 15.57 -11.11
CA LEU A 185 -10.10 14.15 -10.91
C LEU A 185 -11.60 13.93 -10.84
N LYS A 186 -12.33 14.74 -10.07
CA LYS A 186 -13.78 14.67 -10.00
C LYS A 186 -14.44 14.84 -11.38
N ALA A 187 -13.99 15.83 -12.17
CA ALA A 187 -14.49 16.02 -13.53
C ALA A 187 -14.18 14.83 -14.45
N LYS A 188 -13.02 14.18 -14.27
CA LYS A 188 -12.64 12.98 -15.02
C LYS A 188 -13.46 11.76 -14.62
N ASP A 189 -13.78 11.62 -13.34
CA ASP A 189 -14.66 10.55 -12.84
C ASP A 189 -16.08 10.69 -13.42
N ASP A 190 -16.62 11.92 -13.46
CA ASP A 190 -17.91 12.22 -14.10
C ASP A 190 -17.87 11.90 -15.62
N GLU A 191 -16.77 12.25 -16.32
CA GLU A 191 -16.57 11.92 -17.73
C GLU A 191 -16.54 10.40 -17.98
N ILE A 192 -15.89 9.64 -17.08
CA ILE A 192 -15.83 8.18 -17.14
C ILE A 192 -17.22 7.58 -16.90
N GLU A 193 -17.99 8.08 -15.95
CA GLU A 193 -19.35 7.60 -15.68
C GLU A 193 -20.25 7.79 -16.91
N MET A 194 -20.20 8.97 -17.52
CA MET A 194 -20.96 9.27 -18.74
C MET A 194 -20.55 8.37 -19.90
N LYS A 195 -19.25 8.19 -20.14
CA LYS A 195 -18.73 7.26 -21.16
C LYS A 195 -19.10 5.81 -20.86
N GLY A 196 -19.17 5.42 -19.59
CA GLY A 196 -19.64 4.10 -19.16
C GLY A 196 -21.09 3.86 -19.56
N LYS A 197 -21.98 4.83 -19.31
CA LYS A 197 -23.39 4.79 -19.73
C LYS A 197 -23.54 4.75 -21.24
N GLU A 198 -22.77 5.54 -21.98
CA GLU A 198 -22.75 5.51 -23.45
C GLU A 198 -22.30 4.16 -24.00
N HIS A 199 -21.24 3.58 -23.41
CA HIS A 199 -20.74 2.27 -23.81
C HIS A 199 -21.75 1.16 -23.51
N GLU A 200 -22.45 1.21 -22.38
CA GLU A 200 -23.52 0.26 -22.05
C GLU A 200 -24.72 0.40 -23.01
N LYS A 201 -25.11 1.64 -23.35
CA LYS A 201 -26.13 1.91 -24.36
C LYS A 201 -25.72 1.33 -25.71
N MET A 202 -24.52 1.63 -26.19
CA MET A 202 -23.99 1.08 -27.45
C MET A 202 -23.94 -0.46 -27.41
N LYS A 203 -23.56 -1.04 -26.28
CA LYS A 203 -23.53 -2.50 -26.09
C LYS A 203 -24.92 -3.12 -26.19
N SER A 204 -25.93 -2.51 -25.56
CA SER A 204 -27.31 -2.98 -25.65
C SER A 204 -27.91 -2.81 -27.05
N GLU A 205 -27.59 -1.72 -27.74
CA GLU A 205 -27.96 -1.52 -29.14
C GLU A 205 -27.31 -2.56 -30.05
N PHE A 206 -26.03 -2.85 -29.86
CA PHE A 206 -25.32 -3.91 -30.60
C PHE A 206 -25.96 -5.28 -30.36
N GLN A 207 -26.24 -5.64 -29.11
CA GLN A 207 -26.90 -6.90 -28.77
C GLN A 207 -28.30 -7.01 -29.39
N LYS A 208 -29.06 -5.91 -29.42
CA LYS A 208 -30.36 -5.84 -30.09
C LYS A 208 -30.22 -6.10 -31.60
N LEU A 209 -29.26 -5.45 -32.25
CA LEU A 209 -28.98 -5.65 -33.67
C LEU A 209 -28.53 -7.08 -33.98
N GLU A 210 -27.75 -7.70 -33.08
CA GLU A 210 -27.32 -9.10 -33.22
C GLU A 210 -28.51 -10.06 -33.17
N ILE A 211 -29.42 -9.88 -32.21
CA ILE A 211 -30.66 -10.66 -32.10
C ILE A 211 -31.54 -10.45 -33.34
N GLU A 212 -31.69 -9.20 -33.80
CA GLU A 212 -32.48 -8.87 -34.99
C GLU A 212 -31.90 -9.56 -36.25
N ARG A 213 -30.58 -9.52 -36.40
CA ARG A 213 -29.88 -10.18 -37.52
C ARG A 213 -30.07 -11.69 -37.49
N LEU A 214 -29.97 -12.33 -36.32
CA LEU A 214 -30.24 -13.76 -36.16
C LEU A 214 -31.70 -14.10 -36.52
N ALA A 215 -32.66 -13.29 -36.07
CA ALA A 215 -34.07 -13.49 -36.40
C ALA A 215 -34.37 -13.30 -37.90
N GLN A 216 -33.61 -12.46 -38.61
CA GLN A 216 -33.69 -12.36 -40.08
C GLN A 216 -33.15 -13.63 -40.75
N ILE A 217 -32.02 -14.16 -40.26
CA ILE A 217 -31.43 -15.40 -40.76
C ILE A 217 -32.39 -16.59 -40.58
N GLU A 218 -32.98 -16.76 -39.39
CA GLU A 218 -33.95 -17.83 -39.13
C GLU A 218 -35.22 -17.70 -39.99
N ARG A 219 -35.69 -16.48 -40.26
CA ARG A 219 -36.81 -16.25 -41.20
C ARG A 219 -36.44 -16.66 -42.61
N ALA A 220 -35.24 -16.30 -43.07
CA ALA A 220 -34.75 -16.70 -44.38
C ALA A 220 -34.58 -18.22 -44.49
N GLN A 221 -34.04 -18.87 -43.46
CA GLN A 221 -33.90 -20.33 -43.40
C GLN A 221 -35.26 -21.03 -43.45
N ARG A 222 -36.25 -20.58 -42.65
CA ARG A 222 -37.62 -21.12 -42.72
C ARG A 222 -38.26 -20.92 -44.10
N HIS A 223 -38.01 -19.78 -44.74
CA HIS A 223 -38.49 -19.56 -46.11
C HIS A 223 -37.85 -20.54 -47.08
N VAL A 224 -36.55 -20.77 -46.97
CA VAL A 224 -35.81 -21.75 -47.78
C VAL A 224 -36.31 -23.18 -47.51
N GLU A 225 -36.51 -23.58 -46.26
CA GLU A 225 -37.08 -24.89 -45.89
C GLU A 225 -38.50 -25.08 -46.45
N SER A 226 -39.33 -24.04 -46.40
CA SER A 226 -40.65 -24.03 -47.03
C SER A 226 -40.56 -24.23 -48.54
N LEU A 227 -39.65 -23.53 -49.22
CA LEU A 227 -39.41 -23.71 -50.66
C LEU A 227 -39.00 -25.16 -50.98
N TYR A 228 -38.11 -25.77 -50.20
CA TYR A 228 -37.71 -27.17 -50.41
C TYR A 228 -38.84 -28.17 -50.16
N SER A 229 -39.70 -27.93 -49.17
CA SER A 229 -40.83 -28.83 -48.88
C SER A 229 -41.94 -28.77 -49.94
N ASN A 230 -42.08 -27.63 -50.61
CA ASN A 230 -43.13 -27.38 -51.60
C ASN A 230 -42.67 -27.69 -53.04
N TRP A 231 -41.44 -28.19 -53.19
CA TRP A 231 -40.81 -28.51 -54.47
C TRP A 231 -40.69 -30.04 -54.61
N ASP A 232 -41.71 -30.68 -55.20
CA ASP A 232 -41.73 -32.08 -55.68
C ASP A 232 -40.84 -32.26 -56.93
N LEU A 233 -39.59 -31.79 -56.87
CA LEU A 233 -38.70 -31.65 -58.02
C LEU A 233 -37.81 -32.85 -58.30
N PHE A 234 -37.96 -33.94 -57.55
CA PHE A 234 -37.25 -35.17 -57.81
C PHE A 234 -38.21 -36.28 -58.20
N PRO A 235 -37.98 -36.99 -59.33
CA PRO A 235 -38.72 -38.20 -59.61
C PRO A 235 -38.59 -39.17 -58.42
N PRO A 236 -39.66 -39.91 -58.07
CA PRO A 236 -39.61 -40.83 -56.93
C PRO A 236 -38.41 -41.76 -57.05
N LYS A 237 -37.60 -41.85 -55.99
CA LYS A 237 -36.40 -42.71 -55.96
C LYS A 237 -36.73 -44.20 -56.10
N THR A 238 -38.01 -44.59 -56.14
CA THR A 238 -38.44 -46.00 -56.23
C THR A 238 -39.62 -46.11 -57.19
N ILE A 239 -39.38 -46.70 -58.37
CA ILE A 239 -40.42 -47.12 -59.31
C ILE A 239 -40.69 -48.60 -59.03
N LYS A 240 -41.96 -48.98 -58.85
CA LYS A 240 -42.34 -50.40 -58.66
C LYS A 240 -42.08 -51.16 -59.96
N ASP A 241 -41.54 -52.37 -59.85
CA ASP A 241 -41.23 -53.18 -61.03
C ASP A 241 -42.52 -53.63 -61.73
N PRO A 242 -42.78 -53.24 -62.99
CA PRO A 242 -43.95 -53.70 -63.74
C PRO A 242 -43.91 -55.19 -64.09
N GLU A 243 -42.75 -55.87 -63.99
CA GLU A 243 -42.62 -57.31 -64.24
C GLU A 243 -42.83 -58.18 -63.00
N ALA A 244 -42.91 -57.58 -61.80
CA ALA A 244 -43.15 -58.33 -60.57
C ALA A 244 -44.59 -58.89 -60.54
N LYS A 245 -44.72 -60.20 -60.75
CA LYS A 245 -45.97 -60.94 -60.57
C LYS A 245 -45.97 -61.65 -59.22
N LYS A 246 -47.14 -61.73 -58.59
CA LYS A 246 -47.34 -62.48 -57.35
C LYS A 246 -47.03 -63.98 -57.60
N PRO A 247 -46.19 -64.64 -56.78
CA PRO A 247 -45.97 -66.08 -56.88
C PRO A 247 -47.27 -66.86 -56.70
N GLU A 248 -47.44 -67.95 -57.44
CA GLU A 248 -48.64 -68.79 -57.39
C GLU A 248 -48.82 -69.52 -56.04
N ASP A 249 -47.72 -69.74 -55.32
CA ASP A 249 -47.66 -70.36 -53.99
C ASP A 249 -47.83 -69.36 -52.81
N TRP A 250 -48.07 -68.08 -53.10
CA TRP A 250 -48.14 -67.04 -52.07
C TRP A 250 -49.57 -66.87 -51.52
N ASP A 251 -49.80 -67.27 -50.27
CA ASP A 251 -51.09 -67.11 -49.60
C ASP A 251 -51.21 -65.79 -48.84
N ASP A 252 -52.04 -64.88 -49.36
CA ASP A 252 -52.35 -63.56 -48.76
C ASP A 252 -53.53 -63.62 -47.77
N LYS A 253 -54.15 -64.80 -47.55
CA LYS A 253 -55.29 -64.93 -46.65
C LYS A 253 -54.81 -65.24 -45.24
N GLU A 254 -54.92 -64.25 -44.36
CA GLU A 254 -54.55 -64.37 -42.95
C GLU A 254 -55.42 -65.39 -42.18
N TYR A 255 -56.67 -65.58 -42.61
CA TYR A 255 -57.62 -66.49 -41.98
C TYR A 255 -58.27 -67.44 -42.98
N ILE A 256 -58.26 -68.74 -42.67
CA ILE A 256 -58.92 -69.81 -43.43
C ILE A 256 -60.08 -70.39 -42.60
N PRO A 257 -61.14 -70.92 -43.23
CA PRO A 257 -62.18 -71.64 -42.50
C PRO A 257 -61.58 -72.88 -41.83
N ASP A 258 -61.97 -73.13 -40.59
CA ASP A 258 -61.51 -74.27 -39.81
C ASP A 258 -62.00 -75.57 -40.46
N PRO A 259 -61.09 -76.45 -40.93
CA PRO A 259 -61.48 -77.72 -41.53
C PRO A 259 -62.06 -78.72 -40.50
N GLU A 260 -61.81 -78.52 -39.21
CA GLU A 260 -62.28 -79.40 -38.12
C GLU A 260 -63.58 -78.91 -37.47
N ASP A 261 -63.99 -77.67 -37.70
CA ASP A 261 -65.27 -77.14 -37.22
C ASP A 261 -66.39 -77.71 -38.10
N LYS A 262 -66.90 -78.90 -37.74
CA LYS A 262 -68.04 -79.52 -38.40
C LYS A 262 -69.33 -78.94 -37.81
N LYS A 263 -70.30 -78.69 -38.70
CA LYS A 263 -71.62 -78.18 -38.34
C LYS A 263 -72.29 -79.09 -37.29
N PRO A 264 -72.82 -78.56 -36.17
CA PRO A 264 -73.54 -79.36 -35.19
C PRO A 264 -74.80 -80.02 -35.81
N GLU A 265 -75.01 -81.30 -35.52
CA GLU A 265 -76.24 -82.02 -35.89
C GLU A 265 -77.47 -81.32 -35.26
N GLY A 266 -78.54 -81.12 -36.05
CA GLY A 266 -79.76 -80.43 -35.63
C GLY A 266 -79.76 -78.90 -35.80
N TYR A 267 -78.68 -78.27 -36.28
CA TYR A 267 -78.63 -76.80 -36.50
C TYR A 267 -79.43 -76.34 -37.74
N GLU A 268 -79.67 -77.22 -38.73
CA GLU A 268 -80.57 -76.94 -39.87
C GLU A 268 -82.04 -77.18 -39.55
N ASP A 269 -82.31 -78.04 -38.57
CA ASP A 269 -83.67 -78.52 -38.24
C ASP A 269 -84.43 -77.57 -37.31
N ILE A 270 -83.81 -76.46 -36.88
CA ILE A 270 -84.45 -75.43 -36.04
C ILE A 270 -85.31 -74.53 -36.93
N PRO A 271 -86.65 -74.56 -36.82
CA PRO A 271 -87.51 -73.71 -37.62
C PRO A 271 -87.27 -72.24 -37.28
N LYS A 272 -87.25 -71.38 -38.31
CA LYS A 272 -87.09 -69.92 -38.16
C LYS A 272 -88.25 -69.29 -37.38
N GLU A 273 -89.42 -69.90 -37.45
CA GLU A 273 -90.66 -69.42 -36.86
C GLU A 273 -91.32 -70.56 -36.08
N ILE A 274 -91.68 -70.30 -34.83
CA ILE A 274 -92.41 -71.23 -33.95
C ILE A 274 -93.73 -70.57 -33.55
N PRO A 275 -94.83 -71.33 -33.38
CA PRO A 275 -96.09 -70.76 -32.90
C PRO A 275 -95.91 -70.18 -31.50
N ASP A 276 -96.46 -68.99 -31.26
CA ASP A 276 -96.31 -68.30 -29.97
C ASP A 276 -96.98 -69.09 -28.83
N PRO A 277 -96.21 -69.62 -27.85
CA PRO A 277 -96.78 -70.38 -26.74
C PRO A 277 -97.62 -69.51 -25.79
N ALA A 278 -97.53 -68.18 -25.87
CA ALA A 278 -98.31 -67.24 -25.08
C ALA A 278 -99.63 -66.81 -25.76
N ALA A 279 -99.83 -67.13 -27.04
CA ALA A 279 -101.04 -66.76 -27.75
C ALA A 279 -102.21 -67.65 -27.34
N LYS A 280 -103.27 -67.03 -26.82
CA LYS A 280 -104.55 -67.69 -26.54
C LYS A 280 -105.61 -67.17 -27.50
N LYS A 281 -106.48 -68.07 -27.96
CA LYS A 281 -107.61 -67.73 -28.82
C LYS A 281 -108.51 -66.68 -28.13
N PRO A 282 -108.83 -65.54 -28.77
CA PRO A 282 -109.75 -64.54 -28.21
C PRO A 282 -111.14 -65.13 -27.95
N GLU A 283 -111.80 -64.66 -26.90
CA GLU A 283 -113.10 -65.19 -26.44
C GLU A 283 -114.27 -64.83 -27.38
N ASP A 284 -114.06 -63.88 -28.29
CA ASP A 284 -115.03 -63.38 -29.28
C ASP A 284 -114.78 -63.94 -30.70
N TRP A 285 -114.06 -65.07 -30.82
CA TRP A 285 -113.74 -65.70 -32.11
C TRP A 285 -114.66 -66.90 -32.42
N ASP A 286 -115.34 -66.87 -33.56
CA ASP A 286 -116.28 -67.90 -34.01
C ASP A 286 -115.68 -68.79 -35.13
N ASP A 287 -115.54 -70.09 -34.87
CA ASP A 287 -114.91 -71.04 -35.81
C ASP A 287 -115.80 -71.36 -37.03
N GLU A 288 -117.11 -71.10 -36.99
CA GLU A 288 -118.04 -71.40 -38.10
C GLU A 288 -118.07 -70.29 -39.18
N GLU A 289 -117.85 -69.02 -38.81
CA GLU A 289 -117.83 -67.88 -39.74
C GLU A 289 -116.40 -67.45 -40.13
N ASP A 290 -115.43 -67.46 -39.21
CA ASP A 290 -114.06 -66.93 -39.43
C ASP A 290 -112.98 -68.03 -39.67
N GLY A 291 -113.31 -69.30 -39.43
CA GLY A 291 -112.43 -70.46 -39.62
C GLY A 291 -111.53 -70.83 -38.43
N GLU A 292 -110.79 -71.94 -38.53
CA GLU A 292 -109.93 -72.48 -37.46
C GLU A 292 -108.80 -71.49 -37.11
N TRP A 293 -108.85 -70.95 -35.89
CA TRP A 293 -107.85 -70.00 -35.41
C TRP A 293 -106.45 -70.64 -35.35
N THR A 294 -105.46 -69.98 -35.96
CA THR A 294 -104.05 -70.38 -35.89
C THR A 294 -103.24 -69.38 -35.07
N ALA A 295 -102.40 -69.87 -34.15
CA ALA A 295 -101.58 -69.02 -33.31
C ALA A 295 -100.57 -68.22 -34.16
N PRO A 296 -100.34 -66.92 -33.87
CA PRO A 296 -99.32 -66.14 -34.55
C PRO A 296 -97.95 -66.80 -34.44
N THR A 297 -97.21 -66.89 -35.55
CA THR A 297 -95.84 -67.37 -35.52
C THR A 297 -94.89 -66.28 -35.04
N ILE A 298 -94.07 -66.59 -34.04
CA ILE A 298 -93.00 -65.72 -33.54
C ILE A 298 -91.65 -66.25 -34.01
N SER A 299 -90.67 -65.35 -34.17
CA SER A 299 -89.31 -65.73 -34.54
C SER A 299 -88.67 -66.57 -33.45
N ASN A 300 -88.16 -67.75 -33.82
CA ASN A 300 -87.46 -68.63 -32.88
C ASN A 300 -86.14 -67.99 -32.44
N THR A 301 -85.98 -67.77 -31.15
CA THR A 301 -84.75 -67.20 -30.57
C THR A 301 -83.54 -68.14 -30.70
N GLU A 302 -83.77 -69.44 -30.89
CA GLU A 302 -82.71 -70.43 -31.09
C GLU A 302 -82.21 -70.52 -32.55
N TYR A 303 -82.93 -69.93 -33.51
CA TYR A 303 -82.50 -69.88 -34.91
C TYR A 303 -81.37 -68.86 -35.10
N LYS A 304 -80.13 -69.33 -35.17
CA LYS A 304 -78.91 -68.50 -35.29
C LYS A 304 -78.50 -68.20 -36.75
N GLY A 305 -79.39 -68.41 -37.72
CA GLY A 305 -79.12 -68.18 -39.15
C GLY A 305 -78.23 -69.26 -39.79
N PRO A 306 -77.85 -69.13 -41.08
CA PRO A 306 -77.03 -70.13 -41.75
C PRO A 306 -75.65 -70.23 -41.09
N TRP A 307 -75.30 -71.45 -40.66
CA TRP A 307 -74.03 -71.75 -39.99
C TRP A 307 -72.83 -71.36 -40.88
N LYS A 308 -71.81 -70.71 -40.28
CA LYS A 308 -70.53 -70.40 -40.91
C LYS A 308 -69.39 -70.96 -40.06
N PRO A 309 -68.38 -71.62 -40.65
CA PRO A 309 -67.26 -72.18 -39.91
C PRO A 309 -66.45 -71.08 -39.21
N LYS A 310 -65.87 -71.41 -38.05
CA LYS A 310 -64.89 -70.55 -37.39
C LYS A 310 -63.70 -70.30 -38.31
N LYS A 311 -63.13 -69.12 -38.22
CA LYS A 311 -61.94 -68.73 -38.97
C LYS A 311 -60.69 -68.98 -38.11
N ILE A 312 -59.78 -69.84 -38.56
CA ILE A 312 -58.48 -70.08 -37.91
C ILE A 312 -57.39 -69.31 -38.66
N LYS A 313 -56.30 -68.98 -37.95
CA LYS A 313 -55.14 -68.33 -38.57
C LYS A 313 -54.49 -69.31 -39.54
N ASN A 314 -54.26 -68.85 -40.76
CA ASN A 314 -53.62 -69.66 -41.78
C ASN A 314 -52.13 -69.84 -41.45
N PRO A 315 -51.65 -71.08 -41.22
CA PRO A 315 -50.23 -71.32 -40.93
C PRO A 315 -49.33 -70.99 -42.13
N ASN A 316 -49.87 -70.98 -43.35
CA ASN A 316 -49.14 -70.67 -44.58
C ASN A 316 -49.24 -69.19 -44.99
N TYR A 317 -49.72 -68.30 -44.10
CA TYR A 317 -49.83 -66.88 -44.42
C TYR A 317 -48.44 -66.24 -44.51
N GLN A 318 -48.08 -65.77 -45.72
CA GLN A 318 -46.77 -65.17 -46.00
C GLN A 318 -46.80 -63.62 -45.89
N GLY A 319 -47.94 -63.03 -45.51
CA GLY A 319 -48.13 -61.58 -45.45
C GLY A 319 -48.71 -61.03 -46.76
N LYS A 320 -49.26 -59.81 -46.73
CA LYS A 320 -49.74 -59.16 -47.97
C LYS A 320 -48.58 -58.92 -48.93
N TRP A 321 -48.62 -59.58 -50.09
CA TRP A 321 -47.58 -59.46 -51.11
C TRP A 321 -47.33 -57.99 -51.52
N LYS A 322 -46.05 -57.59 -51.62
CA LYS A 322 -45.62 -56.28 -52.13
C LYS A 322 -44.66 -56.48 -53.30
N ALA A 323 -44.95 -55.82 -54.43
CA ALA A 323 -44.07 -55.83 -55.60
C ALA A 323 -42.68 -55.29 -55.25
N GLN A 324 -41.64 -55.97 -55.72
CA GLN A 324 -40.26 -55.55 -55.52
C GLN A 324 -39.95 -54.26 -56.29
N ILE A 325 -39.02 -53.46 -55.77
CA ILE A 325 -38.63 -52.18 -56.40
C ILE A 325 -37.71 -52.49 -57.57
N ALA A 326 -38.02 -51.98 -58.77
CA ALA A 326 -37.13 -52.08 -59.91
C ALA A 326 -35.93 -51.14 -59.71
N HIS A 327 -34.78 -51.68 -59.30
CA HIS A 327 -33.55 -50.89 -59.19
C HIS A 327 -33.00 -50.43 -60.56
N LYS A 328 -33.51 -51.00 -61.66
CA LYS A 328 -32.93 -50.89 -63.00
C LYS A 328 -33.18 -49.57 -63.74
N LEU A 329 -34.08 -48.69 -63.28
CA LEU A 329 -34.49 -47.51 -64.05
C LEU A 329 -33.85 -46.18 -63.65
N LEU A 330 -33.01 -46.14 -62.59
CA LEU A 330 -32.42 -44.86 -62.14
C LEU A 330 -31.11 -44.46 -62.82
N GLN A 331 -30.50 -45.32 -63.64
CA GLN A 331 -29.18 -45.02 -64.23
C GLN A 331 -29.23 -44.32 -65.60
N ASN A 332 -30.39 -44.19 -66.24
CA ASN A 332 -30.45 -43.75 -67.65
C ASN A 332 -31.13 -42.40 -67.93
N THR A 333 -31.37 -41.55 -66.92
CA THR A 333 -32.00 -40.22 -67.17
C THR A 333 -31.16 -39.00 -66.81
N TYR A 334 -29.94 -39.14 -66.31
CA TYR A 334 -29.02 -38.00 -66.21
C TYR A 334 -28.14 -37.90 -67.46
N LYS A 335 -28.70 -37.31 -68.52
CA LYS A 335 -27.90 -36.67 -69.59
C LYS A 335 -27.75 -35.20 -69.18
N PRO A 336 -26.57 -34.74 -68.73
CA PRO A 336 -26.40 -33.33 -68.41
C PRO A 336 -26.44 -32.55 -69.72
N THR A 337 -27.57 -31.91 -70.01
CA THR A 337 -27.61 -30.84 -71.01
C THR A 337 -26.87 -29.65 -70.40
N GLY A 338 -25.79 -29.25 -71.08
CA GLY A 338 -24.85 -28.23 -70.63
C GLY A 338 -25.55 -26.96 -70.16
N LEU A 339 -25.22 -26.54 -68.95
CA LEU A 339 -25.23 -25.14 -68.57
C LEU A 339 -23.82 -24.63 -68.82
N GLU A 340 -23.65 -23.89 -69.92
CA GLU A 340 -22.54 -22.98 -70.08
C GLU A 340 -22.60 -21.95 -68.94
N ALA A 341 -21.43 -21.72 -68.33
CA ALA A 341 -21.22 -20.70 -67.33
C ALA A 341 -21.40 -19.32 -67.96
N CYS A 342 -22.23 -18.49 -67.34
CA CYS A 342 -22.23 -17.03 -67.51
C CYS A 342 -21.44 -16.39 -66.37
#